data_AF-A0A1V1NSS9-F1
#
_entry.id   AF-A0A1V1NSS9-F1
#
_cell.length_a   1.000
_cell.length_b   1.000
_cell.length_c   1.000
_cell.angle_alpha   90.00
_cell.angle_beta   90.00
_cell.angle_gamma   90.00
#
_symmetry.space_group_name_H-M   'P 1'
#
loop_
_entity.id
_entity.type
_entity.pdbx_description
1 polymer ?
#
loop_
_entity_poly.entity_id
_entity_poly.type
_entity_poly.pdbx_seq_one_letter_code
_entity_poly.pdbx_strand_id
1 'polypeptide(L)'
;MMFHLLLFILNMIKVYLCITQKKFDRGLLLKNRFSEFEVSNPSPGQLIIGGFEPGSGIIHSKESGSLALLNFKILVCNDNEIFIRDLKDDFKNWSVNSCIINCDNKGSISGKVITDITGQLSSIFNAQVLLSSTTSAYSMQTKTTLEGLFFFNHIPNDIYCLEIQALKFNKQTIDSISIENEQDVILDPLQLNIMSCEGTYTKEEFNQAVQAIIEKYDKNGDHRFGLEEIIAGLQLLSGIQ
;
A
#
# COMPACT_ATOMS: atom_id res chain seq x y z
N MET A 1 -38.79 33.87 -24.27
CA MET A 1 -38.64 32.61 -23.51
C MET A 1 -37.34 32.73 -22.75
N MET A 2 -37.39 32.87 -21.42
CA MET A 2 -36.20 33.01 -20.59
C MET A 2 -35.81 31.61 -20.13
N PHE A 3 -34.62 31.14 -20.51
CA PHE A 3 -34.09 29.86 -20.06
C PHE A 3 -33.40 30.09 -18.72
N HIS A 4 -33.78 29.32 -17.71
CA HIS A 4 -33.07 29.30 -16.44
C HIS A 4 -32.21 28.03 -16.40
N LEU A 5 -30.90 28.21 -16.57
CA LEU A 5 -29.94 27.18 -16.24
C LEU A 5 -29.74 27.20 -14.73
N LEU A 6 -29.88 26.05 -14.09
CA LEU A 6 -29.49 25.88 -12.70
C LEU A 6 -28.21 25.06 -12.70
N LEU A 7 -27.07 25.71 -12.50
CA LEU A 7 -25.77 25.09 -12.45
C LEU A 7 -25.19 25.26 -11.05
N PHE A 8 -24.85 24.16 -10.39
CA PHE A 8 -24.06 24.16 -9.16
C PHE A 8 -22.72 23.50 -9.42
N ILE A 9 -21.65 24.14 -8.96
CA ILE A 9 -20.29 23.60 -9.02
C ILE A 9 -19.84 23.33 -7.58
N LEU A 10 -19.55 22.07 -7.31
CA LEU A 10 -19.04 21.56 -6.04
C LEU A 10 -17.57 21.21 -6.20
N ASN A 11 -16.70 21.95 -5.51
CA ASN A 11 -15.28 21.64 -5.45
C ASN A 11 -14.97 20.93 -4.13
N MET A 12 -14.33 19.77 -4.18
CA MET A 12 -13.93 18.98 -3.00
C MET A 12 -12.40 18.94 -2.90
N ILE A 13 -11.86 19.22 -1.71
CA ILE A 13 -10.43 19.09 -1.42
C ILE A 13 -10.14 17.66 -0.91
N LYS A 14 -8.95 17.13 -1.21
CA LYS A 14 -8.43 15.82 -0.76
C LYS A 14 -9.15 14.58 -1.30
N VAL A 15 -10.04 14.73 -2.27
CA VAL A 15 -10.66 13.62 -3.02
C VAL A 15 -9.80 13.22 -4.23
N TYR A 16 -8.48 13.27 -4.11
CA TYR A 16 -7.60 13.05 -5.27
C TYR A 16 -7.41 11.58 -5.65
N LEU A 17 -7.86 10.62 -4.84
CA LEU A 17 -7.53 9.22 -5.11
C LEU A 17 -8.66 8.20 -4.97
N CYS A 18 -9.86 8.57 -4.49
CA CYS A 18 -10.69 7.54 -3.86
C CYS A 18 -12.17 7.55 -4.15
N ILE A 19 -12.68 8.35 -5.06
CA ILE A 19 -14.13 8.38 -5.28
C ILE A 19 -14.45 8.21 -6.75
N THR A 20 -15.07 7.07 -7.07
CA THR A 20 -15.80 6.91 -8.32
C THR A 20 -17.28 7.16 -8.05
N GLN A 21 -17.84 8.13 -8.77
CA GLN A 21 -19.28 8.39 -8.76
C GLN A 21 -19.95 7.16 -9.38
N LYS A 22 -20.73 6.43 -8.59
CA LYS A 22 -21.46 5.25 -9.08
C LYS A 22 -22.83 5.62 -9.61
N LYS A 23 -23.52 6.48 -8.88
CA LYS A 23 -24.91 6.84 -9.13
C LYS A 23 -25.24 8.13 -8.39
N PHE A 24 -26.15 8.91 -8.94
CA PHE A 24 -26.80 9.99 -8.22
C PHE A 24 -28.31 9.78 -8.28
N ASP A 25 -29.01 10.24 -7.25
CA ASP A 25 -30.46 10.33 -7.24
C ASP A 25 -30.88 11.80 -7.11
N ARG A 26 -31.97 12.17 -7.78
CA ARG A 26 -32.51 13.53 -7.71
C ARG A 26 -32.99 13.81 -6.28
N GLY A 27 -32.54 14.92 -5.72
CA GLY A 27 -33.01 15.40 -4.43
C GLY A 27 -34.44 15.93 -4.53
N LEU A 28 -35.06 16.15 -3.37
CA LEU A 28 -36.48 16.50 -3.28
C LEU A 28 -36.83 17.82 -3.97
N LEU A 29 -35.90 18.78 -4.03
CA LEU A 29 -36.12 20.06 -4.72
C LEU A 29 -36.23 19.90 -6.24
N LEU A 30 -35.62 18.85 -6.79
CA LEU A 30 -35.56 18.62 -8.22
C LEU A 30 -36.50 17.51 -8.67
N LYS A 31 -36.86 16.61 -7.75
CA LYS A 31 -37.75 15.48 -7.99
C LYS A 31 -39.13 16.01 -8.43
N ASN A 32 -39.53 15.64 -9.65
CA ASN A 32 -40.77 16.05 -10.34
C ASN A 32 -40.83 17.52 -10.78
N ARG A 33 -39.79 18.32 -10.55
CA ARG A 33 -39.75 19.71 -11.00
C ARG A 33 -39.01 19.85 -12.30
N PHE A 34 -37.81 19.27 -12.39
CA PHE A 34 -36.94 19.36 -13.55
C PHE A 34 -36.98 18.06 -14.35
N SER A 35 -37.34 18.14 -15.63
CA SER A 35 -37.32 16.98 -16.53
C SER A 35 -35.89 16.49 -16.79
N GLU A 36 -34.94 17.40 -17.00
CA GLU A 36 -33.52 17.09 -17.26
C GLU A 36 -32.67 17.52 -16.07
N PHE A 37 -31.84 16.59 -15.61
CA PHE A 37 -30.91 16.80 -14.50
C PHE A 37 -29.77 15.81 -14.61
N GLU A 38 -28.55 16.32 -14.53
CA GLU A 38 -27.32 15.57 -14.68
C GLU A 38 -26.31 15.98 -13.60
N VAL A 39 -25.53 15.00 -13.16
CA VAL A 39 -24.33 15.22 -12.35
C VAL A 39 -23.14 14.73 -13.15
N SER A 40 -22.27 15.66 -13.53
CA SER A 40 -21.03 15.37 -14.26
C SER A 40 -19.81 15.62 -13.38
N ASN A 41 -18.72 14.92 -13.71
CA ASN A 41 -17.43 15.02 -13.03
C ASN A 41 -16.39 15.45 -14.06
N PRO A 42 -16.28 16.76 -14.37
CA PRO A 42 -15.40 17.25 -15.43
C PRO A 42 -13.92 17.11 -15.08
N SER A 43 -13.57 17.06 -13.80
CA SER A 43 -12.20 16.90 -13.32
C SER A 43 -12.17 16.33 -11.90
N PRO A 44 -11.10 15.58 -11.51
CA PRO A 44 -11.01 14.99 -10.17
C PRO A 44 -11.28 15.99 -9.05
N GLY A 45 -12.22 15.65 -8.17
CA GLY A 45 -12.63 16.49 -7.04
C GLY A 45 -13.63 17.60 -7.40
N GLN A 46 -14.08 17.70 -8.65
CA GLN A 46 -15.09 18.66 -9.08
C GLN A 46 -16.36 17.92 -9.54
N LEU A 47 -17.50 18.32 -9.00
CA LEU A 47 -18.81 17.87 -9.47
C LEU A 47 -19.61 19.07 -9.98
N ILE A 48 -20.19 18.91 -11.15
CA ILE A 48 -21.14 19.85 -11.71
C ILE A 48 -22.51 19.19 -11.59
N ILE A 49 -23.41 19.86 -10.86
CA ILE A 49 -24.76 19.41 -10.59
C ILE A 49 -25.68 20.41 -11.26
N GLY A 50 -26.38 20.01 -12.31
CA GLY A 50 -27.22 20.94 -13.03
C GLY A 50 -28.40 20.30 -13.74
N GLY A 51 -29.38 21.12 -14.03
CA GLY A 51 -30.56 20.72 -14.79
C GLY A 51 -30.93 21.78 -15.81
N PHE A 52 -31.52 21.31 -16.89
CA PHE A 52 -32.16 22.17 -17.88
C PHE A 52 -33.65 21.94 -17.83
N GLU A 53 -34.43 23.01 -17.88
CA GLU A 53 -35.86 22.85 -18.03
C GLU A 53 -36.48 23.93 -18.92
N PRO A 54 -37.20 23.53 -19.98
CA PRO A 54 -38.12 24.41 -20.67
C PRO A 54 -39.46 24.43 -19.92
N GLY A 55 -39.58 25.16 -18.79
CA GLY A 55 -40.81 25.16 -17.99
C GLY A 55 -40.79 25.94 -16.66
N SER A 56 -41.87 25.84 -15.88
CA SER A 56 -42.13 26.58 -14.63
C SER A 56 -41.57 25.93 -13.36
N GLY A 57 -40.63 24.99 -13.47
CA GLY A 57 -39.94 24.37 -12.33
C GLY A 57 -39.04 25.38 -11.62
N ILE A 58 -39.64 26.29 -10.85
CA ILE A 58 -38.90 27.31 -10.10
C ILE A 58 -38.73 26.80 -8.66
N ILE A 59 -37.50 26.86 -8.16
CA ILE A 59 -37.23 26.74 -6.72
C ILE A 59 -37.47 28.13 -6.13
N HIS A 60 -38.44 28.24 -5.22
CA HIS A 60 -38.77 29.54 -4.66
C HIS A 60 -37.76 29.98 -3.60
N SER A 61 -37.59 31.30 -3.45
CA SER A 61 -36.79 31.84 -2.36
C SER A 61 -37.30 31.32 -1.01
N LYS A 62 -36.38 30.87 -0.15
CA LYS A 62 -36.60 30.26 1.18
C LYS A 62 -37.09 28.81 1.17
N GLU A 63 -37.27 28.19 0.01
CA GLU A 63 -37.48 26.77 -0.06
C GLU A 63 -36.21 26.01 0.36
N SER A 64 -36.36 24.91 1.09
CA SER A 64 -35.25 24.10 1.61
C SER A 64 -35.47 22.64 1.26
N GLY A 65 -34.38 21.93 0.95
CA GLY A 65 -34.42 20.51 0.60
C GLY A 65 -33.10 20.05 0.00
N SER A 66 -33.10 18.82 -0.52
CA SER A 66 -31.93 18.25 -1.19
C SER A 66 -31.96 18.54 -2.69
N LEU A 67 -30.80 18.87 -3.27
CA LEU A 67 -30.60 18.99 -4.72
C LEU A 67 -30.25 17.63 -5.33
N ALA A 68 -29.28 16.94 -4.75
CA ALA A 68 -28.83 15.62 -5.20
C ALA A 68 -28.47 14.75 -4.00
N LEU A 69 -28.67 13.45 -4.14
CA LEU A 69 -28.03 12.44 -3.30
C LEU A 69 -26.89 11.81 -4.10
N LEU A 70 -25.67 12.02 -3.65
CA LEU A 70 -24.46 11.55 -4.32
C LEU A 70 -23.97 10.26 -3.67
N ASN A 71 -23.87 9.19 -4.45
CA ASN A 71 -23.35 7.91 -3.97
C ASN A 71 -21.93 7.70 -4.49
N PHE A 72 -21.01 7.56 -3.54
CA PHE A 72 -19.58 7.44 -3.79
C PHE A 72 -19.08 6.06 -3.38
N LYS A 73 -18.22 5.44 -4.18
CA LYS A 73 -17.39 4.33 -3.72
C LYS A 73 -16.05 4.90 -3.24
N ILE A 74 -15.78 4.78 -1.95
CA ILE A 74 -14.48 5.13 -1.35
C ILE A 74 -13.50 4.00 -1.67
N LEU A 75 -12.39 4.30 -2.36
CA LEU A 75 -11.37 3.32 -2.75
C LEU A 75 -10.29 3.17 -1.67
N VAL A 76 -9.88 4.28 -1.05
CA VAL A 76 -8.97 4.33 0.10
C VAL A 76 -9.47 5.44 1.02
N CYS A 77 -9.38 5.23 2.33
CA CYS A 77 -9.67 6.28 3.30
C CYS A 77 -8.45 6.51 4.18
N ASN A 78 -7.76 7.61 3.93
CA ASN A 78 -6.60 8.04 4.71
C ASN A 78 -6.95 9.18 5.68
N ASP A 79 -8.08 9.87 5.44
CA ASP A 79 -8.58 10.99 6.24
C ASP A 79 -10.07 10.77 6.50
N ASN A 80 -10.54 11.08 7.71
CA ASN A 80 -11.95 10.91 8.12
C ASN A 80 -12.83 12.09 7.67
N GLU A 81 -12.29 13.07 6.95
CA GLU A 81 -13.03 14.29 6.60
C GLU A 81 -12.98 14.56 5.11
N ILE A 82 -14.17 14.72 4.51
CA ILE A 82 -14.30 15.35 3.19
C ILE A 82 -14.58 16.83 3.41
N PHE A 83 -13.68 17.62 2.84
CA PHE A 83 -13.88 19.06 2.76
C PHE A 83 -14.51 19.40 1.43
N ILE A 84 -15.74 19.88 1.49
CA ILE A 84 -16.30 20.69 0.41
C ILE A 84 -15.62 22.05 0.51
N ARG A 85 -14.85 22.41 -0.52
CA ARG A 85 -14.15 23.70 -0.61
C ARG A 85 -15.13 24.80 -0.92
N ASP A 86 -15.87 24.61 -2.00
CA ASP A 86 -16.72 25.63 -2.59
C ASP A 86 -18.00 24.97 -3.10
N LEU A 87 -19.12 25.64 -2.88
CA LEU A 87 -20.37 25.40 -3.59
C LEU A 87 -20.80 26.74 -4.20
N LYS A 88 -20.88 26.80 -5.52
CA LYS A 88 -21.29 28.01 -6.23
C LYS A 88 -22.38 27.71 -7.24
N ASP A 89 -23.28 28.65 -7.46
CA ASP A 89 -24.09 28.70 -8.67
C ASP A 89 -23.64 29.84 -9.60
N ASP A 90 -24.37 30.08 -10.68
CA ASP A 90 -24.07 31.13 -11.66
C ASP A 90 -24.11 32.55 -11.09
N PHE A 91 -24.70 32.75 -9.91
CA PHE A 91 -24.99 34.06 -9.32
C PHE A 91 -24.37 34.26 -7.93
N LYS A 92 -24.02 33.19 -7.21
CA LYS A 92 -23.68 33.25 -5.78
C LYS A 92 -22.79 32.10 -5.31
N ASN A 93 -21.93 32.42 -4.35
CA ASN A 93 -21.24 31.44 -3.51
C ASN A 93 -22.09 31.08 -2.29
N TRP A 94 -22.23 29.79 -2.05
CA TRP A 94 -23.00 29.22 -0.95
C TRP A 94 -22.06 28.79 0.18
N SER A 95 -22.55 28.88 1.42
CA SER A 95 -21.85 28.32 2.56
C SER A 95 -21.82 26.80 2.45
N VAL A 96 -20.67 26.22 2.74
CA VAL A 96 -20.44 24.78 2.74
C VAL A 96 -20.17 24.31 4.15
N ASN A 97 -20.70 23.15 4.50
CA ASN A 97 -20.34 22.44 5.71
C ASN A 97 -19.45 21.26 5.30
N SER A 98 -18.38 21.02 6.04
CA SER A 98 -17.63 19.77 5.92
C SER A 98 -18.51 18.60 6.39
N CYS A 99 -18.31 17.44 5.78
CA CYS A 99 -18.87 16.20 6.29
C CYS A 99 -17.73 15.29 6.74
N ILE A 100 -17.92 14.69 7.92
CA ILE A 100 -17.06 13.63 8.40
C ILE A 100 -17.52 12.37 7.68
N ILE A 101 -16.61 11.73 6.93
CA ILE A 101 -16.83 10.34 6.58
C ILE A 101 -16.37 9.53 7.77
N ASN A 102 -17.31 8.83 8.40
CA ASN A 102 -16.93 7.72 9.26
C ASN A 102 -16.36 6.63 8.37
N CYS A 103 -15.04 6.63 8.23
CA CYS A 103 -14.33 5.49 7.68
C CYS A 103 -14.31 4.45 8.78
N ASP A 104 -15.45 3.77 8.93
CA ASP A 104 -15.65 2.78 9.97
C ASP A 104 -14.43 1.86 10.00
N ASN A 105 -13.79 1.91 11.15
CA ASN A 105 -13.15 0.80 11.80
C ASN A 105 -12.02 0.15 11.02
N LYS A 106 -10.82 0.70 11.23
CA LYS A 106 -9.62 0.21 10.59
C LYS A 106 -8.62 -0.27 11.62
N GLY A 107 -8.31 -1.57 11.59
CA GLY A 107 -7.23 -2.13 12.38
C GLY A 107 -5.86 -1.72 11.84
N SER A 108 -4.83 -2.20 12.52
CA SER A 108 -3.44 -2.08 12.09
C SER A 108 -2.74 -3.43 12.13
N ILE A 109 -1.72 -3.58 11.29
CA ILE A 109 -0.82 -4.73 11.31
C ILE A 109 0.59 -4.20 11.46
N SER A 110 1.29 -4.68 12.47
CA SER A 110 2.69 -4.34 12.73
C SER A 110 3.51 -5.59 12.97
N GLY A 111 4.82 -5.49 12.76
CA GLY A 111 5.72 -6.59 13.04
C GLY A 111 7.17 -6.20 12.83
N LYS A 112 8.05 -7.19 13.03
CA LYS A 112 9.50 -7.04 12.88
C LYS A 112 10.04 -8.14 12.00
N VAL A 113 10.96 -7.81 11.10
CA VAL A 113 11.66 -8.77 10.24
C VAL A 113 13.11 -8.89 10.69
N ILE A 114 13.54 -10.12 10.96
CA ILE A 114 14.86 -10.47 11.51
C ILE A 114 15.53 -11.58 10.70
N THR A 115 16.81 -11.80 10.97
CA THR A 115 17.62 -12.90 10.44
C THR A 115 18.70 -13.29 11.44
N ASP A 116 19.20 -14.52 11.36
CA ASP A 116 20.27 -15.07 12.21
C ASP A 116 21.54 -15.42 11.41
N ILE A 117 21.65 -14.95 10.16
CA ILE A 117 22.70 -15.38 9.21
C ILE A 117 24.12 -15.03 9.67
N THR A 118 24.27 -14.08 10.59
CA THR A 118 25.55 -13.70 11.21
C THR A 118 25.87 -14.54 12.46
N GLY A 119 25.00 -15.49 12.82
CA GLY A 119 25.02 -16.20 14.10
C GLY A 119 24.37 -15.41 15.25
N GLN A 120 23.84 -14.22 15.00
CA GLN A 120 23.09 -13.41 15.96
C GLN A 120 21.84 -12.82 15.30
N LEU A 121 20.75 -12.69 16.08
CA LEU A 121 19.52 -12.07 15.61
C LEU A 121 19.78 -10.60 15.22
N SER A 122 19.62 -10.32 13.94
CA SER A 122 19.85 -9.02 13.32
C SER A 122 18.58 -8.58 12.60
N SER A 123 18.31 -7.27 12.55
CA SER A 123 17.12 -6.74 11.88
C SER A 123 17.38 -6.58 10.39
N ILE A 124 16.35 -6.82 9.55
CA ILE A 124 16.48 -6.66 8.09
C ILE A 124 15.92 -5.30 7.70
N PHE A 125 16.80 -4.42 7.21
CA PHE A 125 16.43 -3.10 6.69
C PHE A 125 15.92 -3.18 5.24
N ASN A 126 14.92 -2.35 4.91
CA ASN A 126 14.43 -2.13 3.55
C ASN A 126 13.90 -3.41 2.86
N ALA A 127 13.43 -4.39 3.65
CA ALA A 127 12.66 -5.52 3.15
C ALA A 127 11.29 -5.01 2.67
N GLN A 128 10.86 -5.45 1.49
CA GLN A 128 9.55 -5.14 0.94
C GLN A 128 8.50 -5.99 1.66
N VAL A 129 7.46 -5.34 2.16
CA VAL A 129 6.34 -6.00 2.83
C VAL A 129 5.06 -5.64 2.07
N LEU A 130 4.37 -6.65 1.55
CA LEU A 130 3.13 -6.53 0.80
C LEU A 130 2.02 -7.16 1.63
N LEU A 131 0.94 -6.43 1.84
CA LEU A 131 -0.29 -6.91 2.46
C LEU A 131 -1.38 -6.94 1.39
N SER A 132 -2.01 -8.08 1.19
CA SER A 132 -3.11 -8.26 0.24
C SER A 132 -4.29 -8.94 0.91
N SER A 133 -5.49 -8.39 0.73
CA SER A 133 -6.70 -9.07 1.14
C SER A 133 -6.89 -10.35 0.33
N THR A 134 -7.41 -11.38 1.00
CA THR A 134 -7.80 -12.64 0.38
C THR A 134 -9.23 -12.63 -0.17
N THR A 135 -10.06 -11.66 0.23
CA THR A 135 -11.48 -11.59 -0.15
C THR A 135 -11.84 -10.37 -1.00
N SER A 136 -11.01 -9.32 -0.95
CA SER A 136 -11.22 -8.05 -1.64
C SER A 136 -10.01 -7.63 -2.46
N ALA A 137 -10.16 -6.61 -3.31
CA ALA A 137 -9.07 -6.08 -4.12
C ALA A 137 -8.14 -5.12 -3.34
N TYR A 138 -8.21 -5.10 -2.01
CA TYR A 138 -7.38 -4.25 -1.18
C TYR A 138 -5.94 -4.78 -1.12
N SER A 139 -4.96 -3.91 -1.36
CA SER A 139 -3.56 -4.20 -1.10
C SER A 139 -2.80 -2.95 -0.68
N MET A 140 -1.75 -3.15 0.10
CA MET A 140 -0.87 -2.09 0.58
C MET A 140 0.56 -2.61 0.64
N GLN A 141 1.53 -1.73 0.42
CA GLN A 141 2.94 -2.08 0.47
C GLN A 141 3.70 -1.09 1.34
N THR A 142 4.67 -1.60 2.10
CA THR A 142 5.61 -0.80 2.87
C THR A 142 7.01 -1.42 2.80
N LYS A 143 7.96 -0.82 3.52
CA LYS A 143 9.29 -1.36 3.72
C LYS A 143 9.70 -1.32 5.19
N THR A 144 10.57 -2.24 5.59
CA THR A 144 11.08 -2.27 6.96
C THR A 144 12.05 -1.12 7.25
N THR A 145 11.99 -0.59 8.48
CA THR A 145 12.94 0.41 9.01
C THR A 145 14.30 -0.20 9.32
N LEU A 146 15.26 0.61 9.79
CA LEU A 146 16.60 0.16 10.21
C LEU A 146 16.53 -0.89 11.32
N GLU A 147 15.51 -0.79 12.18
CA GLU A 147 15.21 -1.72 13.27
C GLU A 147 14.39 -2.94 12.80
N GLY A 148 14.18 -3.08 11.48
CA GLY A 148 13.42 -4.17 10.87
C GLY A 148 11.91 -4.06 11.06
N LEU A 149 11.39 -2.93 11.52
CA LEU A 149 9.96 -2.76 11.83
C LEU A 149 9.17 -2.41 10.57
N PHE A 150 7.96 -2.94 10.45
CA PHE A 150 6.98 -2.50 9.46
C PHE A 150 5.64 -2.19 10.12
N PHE A 151 4.85 -1.34 9.47
CA PHE A 151 3.56 -0.91 9.98
C PHE A 151 2.61 -0.62 8.82
N PHE A 152 1.40 -1.17 8.93
CA PHE A 152 0.24 -0.85 8.12
C PHE A 152 -0.83 -0.31 9.05
N ASN A 153 -1.36 0.87 8.73
CA ASN A 153 -2.50 1.46 9.41
C ASN A 153 -3.71 1.50 8.48
N HIS A 154 -4.85 1.82 9.06
CA HIS A 154 -6.05 2.09 8.31
C HIS A 154 -6.53 0.89 7.46
N ILE A 155 -6.28 -0.33 7.95
CA ILE A 155 -6.60 -1.60 7.29
C ILE A 155 -8.07 -1.96 7.55
N PRO A 156 -8.89 -2.17 6.51
CA PRO A 156 -10.26 -2.64 6.66
C PRO A 156 -10.37 -3.99 7.40
N ASN A 157 -11.56 -4.31 7.91
CA ASN A 157 -11.81 -5.66 8.42
C ASN A 157 -11.81 -6.66 7.26
N ASP A 158 -10.93 -7.66 7.30
CA ASP A 158 -10.76 -8.69 6.27
C ASP A 158 -9.77 -9.76 6.76
N ILE A 159 -9.54 -10.77 5.92
CA ILE A 159 -8.48 -11.77 6.07
C ILE A 159 -7.37 -11.46 5.06
N TYR A 160 -6.15 -11.33 5.57
CA TYR A 160 -5.00 -10.88 4.80
C TYR A 160 -3.92 -11.96 4.62
N CYS A 161 -3.19 -11.83 3.53
CA CYS A 161 -1.92 -12.48 3.26
C CYS A 161 -0.81 -11.40 3.30
N LEU A 162 0.25 -11.68 4.07
CA LEU A 162 1.43 -10.84 4.18
C LEU A 162 2.60 -11.53 3.48
N GLU A 163 3.17 -10.87 2.48
CA GLU A 163 4.35 -11.32 1.76
C GLU A 163 5.54 -10.41 2.08
N ILE A 164 6.67 -11.02 2.42
CA ILE A 164 7.91 -10.32 2.77
C ILE A 164 9.02 -10.79 1.84
N GLN A 165 9.71 -9.82 1.24
CA GLN A 165 10.82 -10.08 0.33
C GLN A 165 12.00 -9.16 0.65
N ALA A 166 13.19 -9.75 0.72
CA ALA A 166 14.45 -9.02 0.82
C ALA A 166 15.49 -9.61 -0.14
N LEU A 167 16.45 -8.80 -0.57
CA LEU A 167 17.50 -9.22 -1.49
C LEU A 167 18.34 -10.35 -0.87
N LYS A 168 18.56 -11.44 -1.60
CA LYS A 168 19.27 -12.68 -1.15
C LYS A 168 18.55 -13.48 -0.05
N PHE A 169 17.31 -13.14 0.29
CA PHE A 169 16.49 -13.92 1.21
C PHE A 169 15.37 -14.64 0.46
N ASN A 170 14.99 -15.81 0.96
CA ASN A 170 13.77 -16.47 0.53
C ASN A 170 12.57 -15.59 0.86
N LYS A 171 11.61 -15.57 -0.05
CA LYS A 171 10.33 -14.94 0.17
C LYS A 171 9.61 -15.67 1.30
N GLN A 172 9.05 -14.91 2.24
CA GLN A 172 8.21 -15.46 3.32
C GLN A 172 6.79 -14.97 3.14
N THR A 173 5.83 -15.86 3.38
CA THR A 173 4.40 -15.55 3.32
C THR A 173 3.74 -15.97 4.63
N ILE A 174 2.86 -15.12 5.15
CA ILE A 174 1.96 -15.42 6.25
C ILE A 174 0.55 -15.27 5.73
N ASP A 175 -0.17 -16.36 5.72
CA ASP A 175 -1.56 -16.37 5.32
C ASP A 175 -2.48 -16.19 6.53
N SER A 176 -3.72 -15.78 6.26
CA SER A 176 -4.82 -15.80 7.23
C SER A 176 -4.67 -14.86 8.43
N ILE A 177 -4.13 -13.65 8.24
CA ILE A 177 -4.14 -12.61 9.28
C ILE A 177 -5.53 -11.98 9.31
N SER A 178 -6.32 -12.25 10.35
CA SER A 178 -7.66 -11.65 10.51
C SER A 178 -7.58 -10.28 11.18
N ILE A 179 -8.23 -9.28 10.57
CA ILE A 179 -8.50 -7.99 11.18
C ILE A 179 -10.00 -7.88 11.39
N GLU A 180 -10.40 -7.81 12.66
CA GLU A 180 -11.79 -7.66 13.07
C GLU A 180 -11.89 -6.55 14.11
N ASN A 181 -12.99 -5.80 14.07
CA ASN A 181 -13.36 -4.83 15.11
C ASN A 181 -12.23 -3.85 15.49
N GLU A 182 -11.53 -3.28 14.48
CA GLU A 182 -10.47 -2.28 14.72
C GLU A 182 -9.24 -2.78 15.47
N GLN A 183 -9.03 -4.10 15.51
CA GLN A 183 -7.93 -4.66 16.27
C GLN A 183 -6.57 -4.26 15.67
N ASP A 184 -5.65 -3.91 16.57
CA ASP A 184 -4.23 -3.87 16.28
C ASP A 184 -3.64 -5.27 16.39
N VAL A 185 -3.11 -5.78 15.28
CA VAL A 185 -2.43 -7.06 15.20
C VAL A 185 -0.92 -6.82 15.20
N ILE A 186 -0.27 -7.32 16.24
CA ILE A 186 1.19 -7.31 16.37
C ILE A 186 1.66 -8.73 16.09
N LEU A 187 2.40 -8.90 15.00
CA LEU A 187 2.97 -10.18 14.62
C LEU A 187 4.27 -10.42 15.39
N ASP A 188 4.49 -11.68 15.76
CA ASP A 188 5.79 -12.14 16.27
C ASP A 188 6.91 -11.86 15.25
N PRO A 189 8.17 -11.70 15.71
CA PRO A 189 9.28 -11.45 14.80
C PRO A 189 9.42 -12.52 13.71
N LEU A 190 9.52 -12.07 12.47
CA LEU A 190 9.53 -12.91 11.28
C LEU A 190 10.96 -13.11 10.80
N GLN A 191 11.43 -14.34 10.86
CA GLN A 191 12.80 -14.69 10.48
C GLN A 191 12.88 -15.08 9.00
N LEU A 192 13.63 -14.31 8.21
CA LEU A 192 13.95 -14.67 6.83
C LEU A 192 15.22 -15.53 6.75
N ASN A 193 15.13 -16.56 5.91
CA ASN A 193 16.24 -17.45 5.58
C ASN A 193 16.90 -17.02 4.27
N ILE A 194 18.21 -17.25 4.13
CA ILE A 194 18.94 -16.95 2.88
C ILE A 194 18.40 -17.80 1.74
N MET A 195 18.25 -17.17 0.57
CA MET A 195 18.03 -17.88 -0.68
C MET A 195 19.33 -18.60 -1.04
N SER A 196 19.29 -19.92 -1.17
CA SER A 196 20.42 -20.72 -1.67
C SER A 196 20.88 -20.13 -3.00
N CYS A 197 21.92 -19.31 -2.95
CA CYS A 197 22.58 -18.83 -4.15
C CYS A 197 23.66 -19.86 -4.48
N GLU A 198 23.76 -20.30 -5.73
CA GLU A 198 24.96 -21.03 -6.17
C GLU A 198 26.20 -20.21 -5.76
N GLY A 199 27.05 -20.79 -4.91
CA GLY A 199 28.26 -20.14 -4.38
C GLY A 199 28.14 -19.47 -3.00
N THR A 200 27.00 -19.53 -2.30
CA THR A 200 26.96 -19.20 -0.86
C THR A 200 27.18 -20.45 -0.03
N TYR A 201 28.29 -20.47 0.72
CA TYR A 201 28.59 -21.52 1.68
C TYR A 201 27.96 -21.17 3.04
N THR A 202 27.31 -22.13 3.71
CA THR A 202 27.16 -22.06 5.17
C THR A 202 28.54 -21.97 5.83
N LYS A 203 28.61 -21.56 7.10
CA LYS A 203 29.90 -21.49 7.81
C LYS A 203 30.60 -22.87 7.82
N GLU A 204 29.84 -23.92 8.04
CA GLU A 204 30.30 -25.31 8.03
C GLU A 204 30.79 -25.71 6.63
N GLU A 205 30.01 -25.43 5.58
CA GLU A 205 30.43 -25.72 4.20
C GLU A 205 31.64 -24.88 3.77
N PHE A 206 31.76 -23.64 4.24
CA PHE A 206 32.89 -22.77 3.97
C PHE A 206 34.14 -23.33 4.66
N ASN A 207 34.02 -23.69 5.93
CA ASN A 207 35.10 -24.30 6.68
C ASN A 207 35.53 -25.63 6.06
N GLN A 208 34.59 -26.46 5.62
CA GLN A 208 34.89 -27.71 4.90
C GLN A 208 35.55 -27.45 3.55
N ALA A 209 35.09 -26.47 2.78
CA ALA A 209 35.69 -26.10 1.50
C ALA A 209 37.11 -25.54 1.68
N VAL A 210 37.32 -24.69 2.69
CA VAL A 210 38.64 -24.18 3.07
C VAL A 210 39.55 -25.31 3.53
N GLN A 211 39.06 -26.22 4.38
CA GLN A 211 39.82 -27.38 4.85
C GLN A 211 40.22 -28.30 3.70
N ALA A 212 39.32 -28.58 2.76
CA ALA A 212 39.61 -29.39 1.58
C ALA A 212 40.64 -28.71 0.65
N ILE A 213 40.65 -27.38 0.57
CA ILE A 213 41.70 -26.63 -0.15
C ILE A 213 43.03 -26.72 0.61
N ILE A 214 43.03 -26.54 1.94
CA ILE A 214 44.24 -26.71 2.77
C ILE A 214 44.82 -28.10 2.52
N GLU A 215 44.07 -29.16 2.73
CA GLU A 215 44.53 -30.55 2.55
C GLU A 215 45.02 -30.86 1.13
N LYS A 216 44.46 -30.21 0.11
CA LYS A 216 44.88 -30.39 -1.28
C LYS A 216 46.26 -29.79 -1.59
N TYR A 217 46.63 -28.70 -0.91
CA TYR A 217 47.82 -27.92 -1.25
C TYR A 217 48.89 -27.91 -0.15
N ASP A 218 48.53 -28.22 1.09
CA ASP A 218 49.40 -28.43 2.25
C ASP A 218 50.02 -29.83 2.17
N LYS A 219 51.13 -29.95 1.43
CA LYS A 219 51.78 -31.25 1.18
C LYS A 219 52.51 -31.82 2.40
N ASN A 220 52.88 -30.97 3.37
CA ASN A 220 53.65 -31.38 4.55
C ASN A 220 52.77 -31.54 5.81
N GLY A 221 51.51 -31.12 5.75
CA GLY A 221 50.52 -31.27 6.81
C GLY A 221 50.75 -30.30 7.99
N ASP A 222 51.45 -29.19 7.77
CA ASP A 222 51.77 -28.22 8.82
C ASP A 222 50.71 -27.10 8.97
N HIS A 223 49.67 -27.14 8.14
CA HIS A 223 48.58 -26.17 8.05
C HIS A 223 49.04 -24.73 7.75
N ARG A 224 50.19 -24.58 7.09
CA ARG A 224 50.73 -23.31 6.62
C ARG A 224 50.92 -23.36 5.11
N PHE A 225 50.63 -22.24 4.47
CA PHE A 225 50.97 -22.03 3.06
C PHE A 225 52.28 -21.25 3.00
N GLY A 226 53.38 -21.98 2.98
CA GLY A 226 54.73 -21.46 2.89
C GLY A 226 55.27 -21.39 1.46
N LEU A 227 56.52 -20.94 1.37
CA LEU A 227 57.27 -20.86 0.11
C LEU A 227 57.50 -22.26 -0.49
N GLU A 228 57.55 -23.30 0.35
CA GLU A 228 57.77 -24.69 -0.05
C GLU A 228 56.61 -25.25 -0.87
N GLU A 229 55.36 -24.97 -0.48
CA GLU A 229 54.17 -25.39 -1.24
C GLU A 229 54.07 -24.66 -2.58
N ILE A 230 54.47 -23.38 -2.63
CA ILE A 230 54.53 -22.57 -3.85
C ILE A 230 55.60 -23.12 -4.80
N ILE A 231 56.80 -23.43 -4.29
CA ILE A 231 57.89 -24.03 -5.08
C ILE A 231 57.48 -25.41 -5.60
N ALA A 232 56.87 -26.25 -4.75
CA ALA A 232 56.39 -27.57 -5.14
C ALA A 232 55.28 -27.51 -6.19
N GLY A 233 54.43 -26.46 -6.19
CA GLY A 233 53.46 -26.20 -7.24
C GLY A 233 54.11 -25.76 -8.56
N LEU A 234 55.11 -24.89 -8.50
CA LEU A 234 55.85 -24.40 -9.66
C LEU A 234 56.69 -25.50 -10.33
N GLN A 235 57.35 -26.37 -9.56
CA GLN A 235 58.09 -27.52 -10.07
C GLN A 235 57.17 -28.47 -10.86
N LEU A 236 55.98 -28.76 -10.30
CA LEU A 236 54.97 -29.63 -10.93
C LEU A 236 54.42 -29.06 -12.25
N LEU A 237 54.24 -27.73 -12.32
CA LEU A 237 53.80 -27.03 -13.53
C LEU A 237 54.91 -26.86 -14.58
N SER A 238 56.17 -26.78 -14.13
CA SER A 238 57.33 -26.62 -15.03
C SER A 238 57.82 -27.93 -15.65
N GLY A 239 57.32 -29.08 -15.19
CA GLY A 239 57.78 -30.41 -15.65
C GLY A 239 59.21 -30.75 -15.24
N ILE A 240 59.80 -29.98 -14.32
CA ILE A 240 61.12 -30.21 -13.76
C ILE A 240 60.92 -31.15 -12.56
N GLN A 241 61.22 -32.44 -12.76
CA GLN A 241 61.37 -33.43 -11.69
C GLN A 241 62.78 -33.35 -11.09
#